data_AF-A0A5D4NGA9-F1
#
_entry.id   AF-A0A5D4NGA9-F1
#
_cell.length_a   1.000
_cell.length_b   1.000
_cell.length_c   1.000
_cell.angle_alpha   90.00
_cell.angle_beta   90.00
_cell.angle_gamma   90.00
#
_symmetry.space_group_name_H-M   'P 1'
#
loop_
_entity.id
_entity.type
_entity.pdbx_description
1 polymer ?
#
loop_
_entity_poly.entity_id
_entity_poly.type
_entity_poly.pdbx_seq_one_letter_code
_entity_poly.pdbx_strand_id
1 'polypeptide(L)'
;MTYYYLASDQKLGSGNGTIGIAMSALELVSGFDYPIQVENINGLEKEWELQALLQYIQNHTAPYKICTIQVANLLNSNRVELKVRSRSKVLLHEIAELEQLLLEEGHLLTIKKVPRFT
;
A
#
# COMPACT_ATOMS: atom_id res chain seq x y z
N MET A 1 -10.07 12.91 -6.09
CA MET A 1 -10.04 12.05 -4.89
C MET A 1 -8.80 11.19 -5.00
N THR A 2 -8.02 11.10 -3.93
CA THR A 2 -6.77 10.32 -3.88
C THR A 2 -7.08 8.91 -3.40
N TYR A 3 -6.52 7.92 -4.09
CA TYR A 3 -6.74 6.51 -3.83
C TYR A 3 -5.43 5.87 -3.42
N TYR A 4 -5.49 4.99 -2.43
CA TYR A 4 -4.34 4.19 -2.03
C TYR A 4 -4.43 2.82 -2.70
N TYR A 5 -3.46 2.52 -3.55
CA TYR A 5 -3.36 1.26 -4.27
C TYR A 5 -2.31 0.36 -3.64
N LEU A 6 -2.64 -0.92 -3.49
CA LEU A 6 -1.74 -1.92 -2.93
C LEU A 6 -1.49 -3.06 -3.92
N ALA A 7 -0.21 -3.34 -4.11
CA ALA A 7 0.28 -4.49 -4.84
C ALA A 7 1.25 -5.30 -3.97
N SER A 8 1.44 -6.58 -4.27
CA SER A 8 2.28 -7.45 -3.46
C SER A 8 2.75 -8.66 -4.26
N ASP A 9 3.91 -9.21 -3.89
CA ASP A 9 4.38 -10.51 -4.37
C ASP A 9 3.59 -11.69 -3.77
N GLN A 10 2.87 -11.43 -2.68
CA GLN A 10 1.95 -12.36 -2.05
C GLN A 10 0.50 -11.94 -2.26
N LYS A 11 -0.43 -12.89 -2.12
CA LYS A 11 -1.86 -12.60 -2.22
C LYS A 11 -2.32 -11.74 -1.04
N LEU A 12 -2.88 -10.58 -1.34
CA LEU A 12 -3.58 -9.71 -0.40
C LEU A 12 -5.03 -10.20 -0.25
N GLY A 13 -5.47 -10.36 1.00
CA GLY A 13 -6.83 -10.79 1.34
C GLY A 13 -7.80 -9.61 1.37
N SER A 14 -9.08 -9.93 1.54
CA SER A 14 -10.10 -8.93 1.86
C SER A 14 -9.77 -8.19 3.17
N GLY A 15 -10.18 -6.93 3.27
CA GLY A 15 -9.90 -6.04 4.41
C GLY A 15 -10.32 -6.61 5.78
N ASN A 16 -9.83 -5.98 6.84
CA ASN A 16 -10.17 -6.30 8.24
C ASN A 16 -11.49 -5.66 8.71
N GLY A 17 -12.27 -5.05 7.81
CA GLY A 17 -13.49 -4.30 8.14
C GLY A 17 -13.25 -2.88 8.69
N THR A 18 -12.00 -2.45 8.87
CA THR A 18 -11.65 -1.13 9.42
C THR A 18 -11.34 -0.10 8.33
N ILE A 19 -10.82 -0.53 7.18
CA ILE A 19 -10.55 0.32 6.02
C ILE A 19 -11.43 -0.14 4.86
N GLY A 20 -11.94 0.81 4.06
CA GLY A 20 -12.70 0.55 2.84
C GLY A 20 -11.84 -0.02 1.72
N ILE A 21 -11.35 -1.24 1.89
CA ILE A 21 -10.53 -1.95 0.90
C ILE A 21 -11.46 -2.67 -0.07
N ALA A 22 -11.44 -2.24 -1.33
CA ALA A 22 -12.07 -2.93 -2.44
C ALA A 22 -11.03 -3.76 -3.21
N MET A 23 -11.46 -4.86 -3.80
CA MET A 23 -10.66 -5.50 -4.85
C MET A 23 -10.55 -4.50 -6.00
N SER A 24 -9.33 -4.19 -6.44
CA SER A 24 -9.17 -3.22 -7.52
C SER A 24 -9.53 -3.87 -8.85
N ALA A 25 -10.33 -3.17 -9.65
CA ALA A 25 -10.62 -3.53 -11.03
C ALA A 25 -9.61 -2.89 -12.02
N LEU A 26 -8.63 -2.13 -11.52
CA LEU A 26 -7.71 -1.33 -12.33
C LEU A 26 -6.42 -2.11 -12.59
N GLU A 27 -6.40 -2.85 -13.70
CA GLU A 27 -5.27 -3.74 -14.06
C GLU A 27 -4.01 -3.01 -14.59
N LEU A 28 -4.06 -1.70 -14.88
CA LEU A 28 -3.05 -1.04 -15.74
C LEU A 28 -2.46 0.27 -15.18
N VAL A 29 -2.26 0.38 -13.86
CA VAL A 29 -1.50 1.52 -13.33
C VAL A 29 0.00 1.28 -13.53
N SER A 30 0.64 2.16 -14.30
CA SER A 30 2.07 2.03 -14.60
C SER A 30 2.95 2.37 -13.38
N GLY A 31 3.99 1.56 -13.18
CA GLY A 31 5.02 1.81 -12.16
C GLY A 31 4.93 0.97 -10.89
N PHE A 32 4.01 0.01 -10.81
CA PHE A 32 4.10 -1.09 -9.84
C PHE A 32 4.98 -2.22 -10.40
N ASP A 33 5.66 -2.93 -9.51
CA ASP A 33 6.44 -4.13 -9.83
C ASP A 33 5.57 -5.40 -9.76
N TYR A 34 4.39 -5.32 -9.12
CA TYR A 34 3.40 -6.38 -9.01
C TYR A 34 2.01 -5.89 -9.46
N PRO A 35 1.10 -6.78 -9.88
CA PRO A 35 -0.28 -6.40 -10.16
C PRO A 35 -0.94 -5.77 -8.93
N ILE A 36 -1.66 -4.66 -9.12
CA ILE A 36 -2.51 -4.08 -8.07
C ILE A 36 -3.57 -5.13 -7.73
N GLN A 37 -3.75 -5.36 -6.43
CA GLN A 37 -4.72 -6.34 -5.94
C GLN A 37 -5.89 -5.66 -5.23
N VAL A 38 -5.60 -4.61 -4.45
CA VAL A 38 -6.63 -3.90 -3.67
C VAL A 38 -6.42 -2.39 -3.69
N GLU A 39 -7.51 -1.66 -3.48
CA GLU A 39 -7.54 -0.20 -3.40
C GLU A 39 -8.35 0.26 -2.19
N ASN A 40 -7.89 1.34 -1.54
CA ASN A 40 -8.68 2.09 -0.58
C ASN A 40 -9.30 3.29 -1.28
N ILE A 41 -10.63 3.26 -1.38
CA ILE A 41 -11.46 4.24 -2.10
C ILE A 41 -11.68 5.56 -1.36
N ASN A 42 -11.39 5.59 -0.05
CA ASN A 42 -11.64 6.75 0.80
C ASN A 42 -10.38 7.60 1.04
N GLY A 43 -9.23 7.21 0.47
CA GLY A 43 -7.94 7.83 0.79
C GLY A 43 -7.48 7.49 2.21
N LEU A 44 -6.39 8.13 2.64
CA LEU A 44 -5.88 8.08 4.00
C LEU A 44 -5.59 9.52 4.44
N GLU A 45 -6.44 10.06 5.30
CA GLU A 45 -6.35 11.43 5.80
C GLU A 45 -6.18 11.49 7.32
N LYS A 46 -6.62 10.44 8.02
CA LYS A 46 -6.65 10.38 9.49
C LYS A 46 -5.66 9.35 10.01
N GLU A 47 -5.08 9.64 11.18
CA GLU A 47 -4.10 8.77 11.84
C GLU A 47 -4.63 7.32 12.05
N TRP A 48 -5.90 7.16 12.44
CA TRP A 48 -6.51 5.84 12.61
C TRP A 48 -6.58 5.04 11.31
N GLU A 49 -6.65 5.70 10.15
CA GLU A 49 -6.66 5.04 8.83
C GLU A 49 -5.25 4.54 8.48
N LEU A 50 -4.21 5.32 8.81
CA LEU A 50 -2.80 4.91 8.70
C LEU A 50 -2.50 3.73 9.63
N GLN A 51 -2.99 3.78 10.87
CA GLN A 51 -2.87 2.68 11.82
C GLN A 51 -3.54 1.41 11.29
N ALA A 52 -4.76 1.53 10.76
CA ALA A 52 -5.47 0.41 10.18
C ALA A 52 -4.72 -0.15 8.96
N LEU A 53 -4.13 0.71 8.12
CA LEU A 53 -3.31 0.28 6.97
C LEU A 53 -2.09 -0.53 7.43
N LEU A 54 -1.36 -0.02 8.43
CA LEU A 54 -0.22 -0.73 8.99
C LEU A 54 -0.64 -2.11 9.53
N GLN A 55 -1.74 -2.17 10.26
CA GLN A 55 -2.27 -3.42 10.80
C GLN A 55 -2.68 -4.38 9.68
N TYR A 56 -3.31 -3.89 8.62
CA TYR A 56 -3.65 -4.70 7.44
C TYR A 56 -2.40 -5.31 6.80
N ILE A 57 -1.36 -4.50 6.57
CA ILE A 57 -0.07 -4.92 6.04
C ILE A 57 0.57 -5.98 6.96
N GLN A 58 0.63 -5.72 8.26
CA GLN A 58 1.22 -6.66 9.22
C GLN A 58 0.49 -8.00 9.27
N ASN A 59 -0.85 -7.98 9.31
CA ASN A 59 -1.66 -9.19 9.36
C ASN A 59 -1.51 -10.04 8.10
N HIS A 60 -1.54 -9.41 6.92
CA HIS A 60 -1.42 -10.13 5.64
C HIS A 60 0.01 -10.58 5.35
N THR A 61 1.01 -9.94 5.93
CA THR A 61 2.40 -10.38 5.79
C THR A 61 2.82 -11.36 6.88
N ALA A 62 2.09 -11.48 7.98
CA ALA A 62 2.44 -12.31 9.14
C ALA A 62 2.86 -13.75 8.77
N PRO A 63 2.14 -14.48 7.88
CA PRO A 63 2.49 -15.87 7.54
C PRO A 63 3.79 -16.02 6.74
N TYR A 64 4.26 -14.96 6.09
CA TYR A 64 5.39 -15.01 5.16
C TYR A 64 6.69 -14.58 5.83
N LYS A 65 7.79 -15.31 5.59
CA LYS A 65 9.12 -14.93 6.11
C LYS A 65 9.71 -13.74 5.35
N ILE A 66 9.50 -13.71 4.03
CA ILE A 66 9.92 -12.66 3.11
C ILE A 66 8.70 -12.32 2.24
N CYS A 67 8.42 -11.03 2.07
CA CYS A 67 7.45 -10.54 1.11
C CYS A 67 7.67 -9.05 0.84
N THR A 68 7.10 -8.56 -0.24
CA THR A 68 7.15 -7.17 -0.67
C THR A 68 5.75 -6.65 -0.90
N ILE A 69 5.41 -5.54 -0.27
CA ILE A 69 4.18 -4.80 -0.53
C ILE A 69 4.55 -3.44 -1.12
N GLN A 70 3.79 -3.01 -2.11
CA GLN A 70 3.87 -1.67 -2.69
C GLN A 70 2.58 -0.94 -2.39
N VAL A 71 2.69 0.23 -1.78
CA VAL A 71 1.58 1.12 -1.47
C VAL A 71 1.81 2.39 -2.28
N ALA A 72 0.82 2.87 -3.03
CA ALA A 72 0.93 4.16 -3.71
C ALA A 72 -0.30 5.02 -3.50
N ASN A 73 -0.09 6.33 -3.33
CA ASN A 73 -1.17 7.31 -3.35
C ASN A 73 -1.26 7.91 -4.76
N LEU A 74 -2.35 7.63 -5.48
CA LEU A 74 -2.56 8.11 -6.83
C LEU A 74 -3.91 8.79 -6.98
N LEU A 75 -3.94 9.83 -7.81
CA LEU A 75 -5.17 10.50 -8.17
C LEU A 75 -5.88 9.71 -9.27
N ASN A 76 -7.08 9.20 -8.99
CA ASN A 76 -7.95 8.64 -10.01
C ASN A 76 -8.76 9.79 -10.64
N SER A 77 -8.26 10.33 -11.75
CA SER A 77 -8.94 11.37 -12.50
C SER A 77 -8.70 11.20 -13.99
N ASN A 78 -9.76 11.38 -14.80
CA ASN A 78 -9.65 11.39 -16.26
C ASN A 78 -8.75 12.52 -16.80
N ARG A 79 -8.27 13.44 -15.94
CA ARG A 79 -7.43 14.58 -16.31
C ARG A 79 -5.94 14.38 -16.02
N VAL A 80 -5.57 13.38 -15.22
CA VAL A 80 -4.19 13.14 -14.80
C VAL A 80 -3.85 11.68 -15.02
N GLU A 81 -2.71 11.41 -15.64
CA GLU A 81 -2.26 10.05 -15.89
C GLU A 81 -2.01 9.30 -14.56
N LEU A 82 -2.67 8.16 -14.38
CA LEU A 82 -2.49 7.24 -13.25
C LEU A 82 -1.09 6.61 -13.33
N LYS A 83 -0.11 7.29 -12.72
CA LYS A 83 1.30 6.94 -12.84
C LYS A 83 2.10 7.24 -11.58
N VAL A 84 2.95 6.29 -11.21
CA VAL A 84 3.97 6.46 -10.17
C VAL A 84 5.09 7.39 -10.68
N ARG A 85 5.38 8.44 -9.92
CA ARG A 85 6.41 9.46 -10.22
C ARG A 85 7.63 9.34 -9.32
N SER A 86 7.42 8.97 -8.06
CA SER A 86 8.48 8.82 -7.07
C SER A 86 8.39 7.47 -6.37
N ARG A 87 9.53 6.94 -5.94
CA ARG A 87 9.63 5.66 -5.25
C ARG A 87 10.50 5.78 -4.00
N SER A 88 10.00 5.25 -2.90
CA SER A 88 10.73 5.08 -1.64
C SER A 88 10.67 3.63 -1.19
N LYS A 89 11.52 3.26 -0.23
CA LYS A 89 11.59 1.88 0.31
C LYS A 89 11.81 1.92 1.81
N VAL A 90 11.21 0.97 2.52
CA VAL A 90 11.37 0.78 3.97
C VAL A 90 11.28 -0.70 4.32
N LEU A 91 11.96 -1.14 5.39
CA LEU A 91 11.70 -2.45 5.95
C LEU A 91 10.47 -2.40 6.86
N LEU A 92 9.63 -3.44 6.81
CA LEU A 92 8.39 -3.50 7.60
C LEU A 92 8.65 -3.31 9.11
N HIS A 93 9.79 -3.78 9.61
CA HIS A 93 10.15 -3.65 11.02
C HIS A 93 10.78 -2.30 11.39
N GLU A 94 11.10 -1.45 10.42
CA GLU A 94 11.65 -0.10 10.60
C GLU A 94 10.55 0.99 10.55
N ILE A 95 9.30 0.60 10.27
CA ILE A 95 8.16 1.51 10.37
C ILE A 95 7.89 1.74 11.86
N ALA A 96 8.38 2.88 12.35
CA ALA A 96 8.22 3.32 13.74
C ALA A 96 7.06 4.29 13.88
N GLU A 97 6.84 5.13 12.86
CA GLU A 97 5.84 6.20 12.87
C GLU A 97 4.82 6.00 11.74
N LEU A 98 3.55 6.32 12.00
CA LEU A 98 2.45 6.07 11.04
C LEU A 98 2.54 6.98 9.80
N GLU A 99 3.12 8.17 9.96
CA GLU A 99 3.32 9.16 8.91
C GLU A 99 4.22 8.63 7.78
N GLN A 100 5.03 7.60 8.04
CA GLN A 100 5.81 6.93 6.99
C GLN A 100 4.92 6.25 5.95
N LEU A 101 3.66 5.96 6.28
CA LEU A 101 2.64 5.43 5.35
C LEU A 101 1.82 6.52 4.66
N LEU A 102 1.96 7.78 5.08
CA LEU A 102 1.31 8.92 4.44
C LEU A 102 2.11 9.35 3.23
N LEU A 103 1.60 9.03 2.04
CA LEU A 103 2.27 9.28 0.77
C LEU A 103 1.69 10.51 0.08
N GLU A 104 2.56 11.31 -0.54
CA GLU A 104 2.14 12.35 -1.49
C GLU A 104 1.57 11.73 -2.77
N GLU A 105 0.78 12.49 -3.52
CA GLU A 105 0.24 12.05 -4.81
C GLU A 105 1.37 11.67 -5.78
N GLY A 106 1.24 10.51 -6.43
CA GLY A 106 2.23 9.99 -7.36
C GLY A 106 3.37 9.21 -6.69
N HIS A 107 3.39 9.09 -5.36
CA HIS A 107 4.44 8.38 -4.64
C HIS A 107 4.07 6.92 -4.40
N LEU A 108 5.05 6.04 -4.55
CA LEU A 108 4.97 4.62 -4.21
C LEU A 108 6.01 4.30 -3.14
N LEU A 109 5.56 3.69 -2.04
CA LEU A 109 6.39 3.11 -1.00
C LEU A 109 6.47 1.59 -1.18
N THR A 110 7.69 1.07 -1.28
CA THR A 110 7.94 -0.37 -1.23
C THR A 110 8.31 -0.79 0.20
N ILE A 111 7.45 -1.59 0.81
CA ILE A 111 7.62 -2.15 2.14
C ILE A 111 8.13 -3.58 2.02
N LYS A 112 9.30 -3.87 2.55
CA LYS A 112 9.88 -5.22 2.53
C LYS A 112 9.83 -5.88 3.90
N LYS A 113 9.25 -7.06 3.98
CA LYS A 113 9.43 -7.96 5.12
C LYS A 113 10.63 -8.86 4.84
N VAL A 114 11.55 -8.90 5.79
CA VAL A 114 12.74 -9.76 5.76
C VAL A 114 12.87 -10.46 7.13
N PRO A 115 13.57 -11.62 7.21
CA PRO A 115 13.87 -12.25 8.48
C PRO A 115 14.65 -11.28 9.36
N ARG A 116 14.27 -11.19 10.63
CA ARG A 116 15.15 -10.55 11.62
C ARG A 116 16.25 -11.55 11.93
N PHE A 117 17.49 -11.19 11.64
CA PHE A 117 18.64 -11.90 12.19
C PHE A 117 18.76 -11.44 13.65
N THR A 118 18.09 -12.16 14.54
CA THR A 118 18.33 -12.08 16.00
C THR A 118 19.32 -13.14 16.41
#